data_AF-A0A132BT14-F1
#
_entry.id   AF-A0A132BT14-F1
#
_cell.length_a   1.000
_cell.length_b   1.000
_cell.length_c   1.000
_cell.angle_alpha   90.00
_cell.angle_beta   90.00
_cell.angle_gamma   90.00
#
_symmetry.space_group_name_H-M   'P 1'
#
loop_
_entity.id
_entity.type
_entity.pdbx_description
1 polymer ?
#
loop_
_entity_poly.entity_id
_entity_poly.type
_entity_poly.pdbx_seq_one_letter_code
_entity_poly.pdbx_strand_id
1 'polypeptide(L)'
;MLRLLCGGLALIGIGSGLFHTVAQSWAALADVGPIVLFILTYLFAINRDVVGLRPLAALGATALFLPYAAAVGAGFAQIPALGSSAAYGPVPVLILLYAAALRHRAPALARGFAIGAWLLILSLTARTLDMPLCRALPVGTHFLWHLLNAAMLGWMIEVYRRFCMAAPAPRNAA
;
A
#
# COMPACT_ATOMS: atom_id res chain seq x y z
N MET A 1 14.95 1.04 7.28
CA MET A 1 13.57 0.92 6.80
C MET A 1 13.30 1.78 5.56
N LEU A 2 13.48 3.10 5.64
CA LEU A 2 13.23 4.02 4.51
C LEU A 2 13.92 3.59 3.20
N ARG A 3 15.20 3.22 3.23
CA ARG A 3 15.92 2.71 2.04
C ARG A 3 15.27 1.46 1.42
N LEU A 4 14.76 0.54 2.25
CA LEU A 4 14.08 -0.66 1.78
C LEU A 4 12.75 -0.30 1.11
N LEU A 5 12.00 0.65 1.68
CA LEU A 5 10.75 1.13 1.09
C LEU A 5 11.00 1.85 -0.24
N CYS A 6 11.99 2.73 -0.32
CA CYS A 6 12.35 3.39 -1.57
C CYS A 6 12.82 2.39 -2.64
N GLY A 7 13.65 1.42 -2.25
CA GLY A 7 14.06 0.32 -3.14
C GLY A 7 12.88 -0.53 -3.61
N GLY A 8 11.95 -0.84 -2.70
CA GLY A 8 10.71 -1.55 -3.03
C GLY A 8 9.83 -0.78 -4.01
N LEU A 9 9.67 0.53 -3.83
CA LEU A 9 8.94 1.38 -4.79
C LEU A 9 9.61 1.39 -6.17
N ALA A 10 10.94 1.45 -6.23
CA ALA A 10 11.67 1.35 -7.49
C ALA A 10 11.45 -0.03 -8.17
N LEU A 11 11.48 -1.12 -7.41
CA LEU A 11 11.20 -2.47 -7.91
C LEU A 11 9.77 -2.62 -8.42
N ILE A 12 8.78 -2.03 -7.76
CA ILE A 12 7.39 -1.99 -8.24
C ILE A 12 7.33 -1.29 -9.61
N GLY A 13 7.99 -0.13 -9.76
CA GLY A 13 8.04 0.60 -11.02
C GLY A 13 8.69 -0.20 -12.16
N ILE A 14 9.81 -0.87 -11.87
CA ILE A 14 10.51 -1.74 -12.84
C ILE A 14 9.63 -2.93 -13.23
N GLY A 15 9.03 -3.62 -12.25
CA GLY A 15 8.15 -4.77 -12.48
C GLY A 15 6.94 -4.41 -13.35
N SER A 16 6.28 -3.29 -13.02
CA SER A 16 5.16 -2.74 -13.79
C SER A 16 5.57 -2.42 -15.22
N GLY A 17 6.70 -1.73 -15.41
CA GLY A 17 7.23 -1.42 -16.74
C GLY A 17 7.52 -2.68 -17.57
N LEU A 18 8.13 -3.69 -16.96
CA LEU A 18 8.39 -4.98 -17.61
C LEU A 18 7.09 -5.66 -18.04
N PHE A 19 6.11 -5.78 -17.14
CA PHE A 19 4.84 -6.44 -17.45
C PHE A 19 4.11 -5.76 -18.62
N HIS A 20 4.04 -4.43 -18.60
CA HIS A 20 3.37 -3.67 -19.66
C HIS A 20 4.16 -3.60 -20.98
N THR A 21 5.43 -4.02 -20.98
CA THR A 21 6.26 -4.08 -22.20
C THR A 21 6.24 -5.47 -22.83
N VAL A 22 6.38 -6.55 -22.03
CA VAL A 22 6.55 -7.92 -22.57
C VAL A 22 5.36 -8.85 -22.34
N ALA A 23 4.43 -8.50 -21.45
CA ALA A 23 3.18 -9.23 -21.17
C ALA A 23 3.35 -10.74 -20.87
N GLN A 24 4.45 -11.12 -20.21
CA GLN A 24 4.73 -12.51 -19.82
C GLN A 24 4.30 -12.80 -18.38
N SER A 25 3.98 -14.06 -18.08
CA SER A 25 3.55 -14.48 -16.73
C SER A 25 4.60 -14.19 -15.64
N TRP A 26 5.89 -14.34 -15.95
CA TRP A 26 6.96 -13.98 -15.02
C TRP A 26 7.02 -12.47 -14.76
N ALA A 27 6.68 -11.66 -15.77
CA ALA A 27 6.65 -10.20 -15.64
C ALA A 27 5.42 -9.76 -14.83
N ALA A 28 4.29 -10.46 -14.94
CA ALA A 28 3.14 -10.25 -14.07
C ALA A 28 3.48 -10.50 -12.60
N LEU A 29 4.27 -11.56 -12.31
CA LEU A 29 4.77 -11.81 -10.96
C LEU A 29 5.75 -10.72 -10.51
N ALA A 30 6.61 -10.23 -11.41
CA ALA A 30 7.53 -9.12 -11.13
C ALA A 30 6.80 -7.79 -10.86
N ASP A 31 5.60 -7.58 -11.42
CA ASP A 31 4.75 -6.42 -11.14
C ASP A 31 4.07 -6.52 -9.76
N VAL A 32 3.44 -7.67 -9.46
CA VAL A 32 2.62 -7.83 -8.24
C VAL A 32 3.43 -8.22 -7.00
N GLY A 33 4.47 -9.04 -7.15
CA GLY A 33 5.27 -9.56 -6.04
C GLY A 33 5.92 -8.46 -5.17
N PRO A 34 6.60 -7.46 -5.77
CA PRO A 34 7.17 -6.34 -5.04
C PRO A 34 6.14 -5.51 -4.26
N ILE A 35 4.89 -5.43 -4.72
CA ILE A 35 3.81 -4.74 -4.00
C ILE A 35 3.53 -5.43 -2.66
N VAL A 36 3.41 -6.76 -2.67
CA VAL A 36 3.18 -7.53 -1.43
C VAL A 36 4.35 -7.34 -0.46
N LEU A 37 5.60 -7.43 -0.96
CA LEU A 37 6.79 -7.23 -0.14
C LEU A 37 6.86 -5.81 0.45
N PHE A 38 6.47 -4.79 -0.33
CA PHE A 38 6.38 -3.42 0.15
C PHE A 38 5.36 -3.30 1.28
N ILE A 39 4.15 -3.84 1.11
CA ILE A 39 3.10 -3.80 2.13
C ILE A 39 3.58 -4.46 3.43
N LEU A 40 4.17 -5.65 3.36
CA LEU A 40 4.68 -6.36 4.53
C LEU A 40 5.80 -5.57 5.22
N THR A 41 6.73 -5.01 4.44
CA THR A 41 7.83 -4.19 4.96
C THR A 41 7.29 -2.94 5.65
N TYR A 42 6.31 -2.28 5.06
CA TYR A 42 5.67 -1.09 5.61
C TYR A 42 4.89 -1.41 6.89
N LEU A 43 4.08 -2.46 6.90
CA LEU A 43 3.33 -2.88 8.09
C LEU A 43 4.25 -3.25 9.24
N PHE A 44 5.35 -3.97 8.97
CA PHE A 44 6.35 -4.27 9.99
C PHE A 44 6.96 -2.98 10.57
N ALA A 45 7.29 -2.01 9.71
CA ALA A 45 7.77 -0.70 10.14
C ALA A 45 6.79 0.04 11.05
N ILE A 46 5.51 0.10 10.67
CA ILE A 46 4.48 0.76 11.46
C ILE A 46 4.26 0.03 12.80
N ASN A 47 4.16 -1.29 12.79
CA ASN A 47 3.95 -2.07 14.01
C ASN A 47 5.12 -1.93 14.99
N ARG A 48 6.35 -1.92 14.49
CA ARG A 48 7.53 -1.77 15.34
C ARG A 48 7.72 -0.32 15.82
N ASP A 49 7.68 0.65 14.92
CA ASP A 49 8.14 2.02 15.21
C ASP A 49 7.01 2.94 15.68
N VAL A 50 5.78 2.72 15.19
CA VAL A 50 4.62 3.56 15.54
C VAL A 50 3.79 2.93 16.64
N VAL A 51 3.44 1.65 16.52
CA VAL A 51 2.66 0.96 17.55
C VAL A 51 3.53 0.63 18.76
N GLY A 52 4.83 0.40 18.54
CA GLY A 52 5.80 0.13 19.61
C GLY A 52 5.89 -1.35 19.98
N LEU A 53 5.51 -2.26 19.08
CA LEU A 53 5.63 -3.69 19.32
C LEU A 53 7.10 -4.14 19.27
N ARG A 54 7.45 -5.11 20.12
CA ARG A 54 8.75 -5.81 20.02
C ARG A 54 8.89 -6.48 18.65
N PRO A 55 10.10 -6.66 18.10
CA PRO A 55 10.29 -7.13 16.72
C PRO A 55 9.53 -8.42 16.35
N LEU A 56 9.51 -9.43 17.24
CA LEU A 56 8.77 -10.68 16.99
C LEU A 56 7.26 -10.47 16.96
N ALA A 57 6.72 -9.63 17.85
CA ALA A 57 5.29 -9.31 17.87
C ALA A 57 4.90 -8.46 16.64
N ALA A 58 5.77 -7.53 16.22
CA ALA A 58 5.58 -6.76 14.99
C ALA A 58 5.58 -7.66 13.75
N LEU A 59 6.45 -8.67 13.71
CA LEU A 59 6.48 -9.66 12.64
C LEU A 59 5.20 -10.50 12.62
N GLY A 60 4.74 -10.99 13.78
CA GLY A 60 3.49 -11.72 13.91
C GLY A 60 2.28 -10.89 13.46
N ALA A 61 2.17 -9.65 13.92
CA ALA A 61 1.10 -8.73 13.50
C ALA A 61 1.16 -8.43 11.98
N THR A 62 2.35 -8.36 11.40
CA THR A 62 2.53 -8.19 9.95
C THR A 62 2.10 -9.43 9.19
N ALA A 63 2.42 -10.64 9.68
CA ALA A 63 2.01 -11.89 9.05
C ALA A 63 0.49 -12.06 9.00
N LEU A 64 -0.24 -11.53 9.99
CA LEU A 64 -1.71 -11.51 10.02
C LEU A 64 -2.33 -10.71 8.86
N PHE A 65 -1.56 -9.89 8.15
CA PHE A 65 -2.02 -9.24 6.92
C PHE A 65 -2.47 -10.25 5.86
N LEU A 66 -1.80 -11.39 5.72
CA LEU A 66 -2.12 -12.38 4.69
C LEU A 66 -3.53 -13.00 4.87
N PRO A 67 -3.88 -13.58 6.04
CA PRO A 67 -5.25 -14.08 6.25
C PRO A 67 -6.28 -12.95 6.25
N TYR A 68 -5.93 -11.75 6.74
CA TYR A 68 -6.81 -10.57 6.63
C TYR A 68 -7.12 -10.22 5.16
N ALA A 69 -6.09 -10.12 4.32
CA ALA A 69 -6.23 -9.78 2.91
C ALA A 69 -7.02 -10.85 2.16
N ALA A 70 -6.82 -12.13 2.48
CA ALA A 70 -7.62 -13.22 1.93
C ALA A 70 -9.10 -13.10 2.31
N ALA A 71 -9.41 -12.90 3.61
CA ALA A 71 -10.79 -12.83 4.09
C ALA A 71 -11.53 -11.59 3.57
N VAL A 72 -10.92 -10.40 3.71
CA VAL A 72 -11.53 -9.15 3.23
C VAL A 72 -11.57 -9.12 1.71
N GLY A 73 -10.54 -9.65 1.04
CA GLY A 73 -10.48 -9.76 -0.42
C GLY A 73 -11.57 -10.65 -0.98
N ALA A 74 -11.89 -11.77 -0.30
CA ALA A 74 -13.02 -12.62 -0.68
C ALA A 74 -14.36 -11.89 -0.64
N GLY A 75 -14.53 -10.94 0.30
CA GLY A 75 -15.69 -10.04 0.35
C GLY A 75 -15.73 -9.08 -0.83
N PHE A 76 -14.62 -8.41 -1.13
CA PHE A 76 -14.53 -7.52 -2.31
C PHE A 76 -14.73 -8.27 -3.64
N ALA A 77 -14.30 -9.53 -3.71
CA ALA A 77 -14.48 -10.37 -4.90
C ALA A 77 -15.96 -10.67 -5.21
N GLN A 78 -16.87 -10.50 -4.25
CA GLN A 78 -18.32 -10.61 -4.48
C GLN A 78 -18.90 -9.43 -5.25
N ILE A 79 -18.13 -8.38 -5.53
CA ILE A 79 -18.56 -7.19 -6.27
C ILE A 79 -18.02 -7.32 -7.70
N PRO A 80 -18.83 -7.76 -8.70
CA PRO A 80 -18.33 -8.08 -10.03
C PRO A 80 -17.66 -6.88 -10.72
N ALA A 81 -18.15 -5.66 -10.44
CA ALA A 81 -17.61 -4.43 -10.98
C ALA A 81 -16.13 -4.22 -10.66
N LEU A 82 -15.62 -4.75 -9.54
CA LEU A 82 -14.22 -4.56 -9.14
C LEU A 82 -13.24 -5.43 -9.92
N GLY A 83 -13.68 -6.57 -10.47
CA GLY A 83 -12.83 -7.50 -11.19
C GLY A 83 -11.51 -7.81 -10.44
N SER A 84 -10.38 -7.69 -11.14
CA SER A 84 -9.05 -7.92 -10.54
C SER A 84 -8.64 -6.88 -9.48
N SER A 85 -9.32 -5.72 -9.42
CA SER A 85 -9.05 -4.69 -8.40
C SER A 85 -9.49 -5.13 -6.99
N ALA A 86 -10.37 -6.12 -6.88
CA ALA A 86 -10.86 -6.65 -5.61
C ALA A 86 -9.73 -7.11 -4.66
N ALA A 87 -8.65 -7.69 -5.23
CA ALA A 87 -7.49 -8.16 -4.45
C ALA A 87 -6.76 -7.05 -3.70
N TYR A 88 -6.88 -5.80 -4.16
CA TYR A 88 -6.24 -4.63 -3.54
C TYR A 88 -7.16 -3.90 -2.56
N GLY A 89 -8.48 -4.16 -2.60
CA GLY A 89 -9.49 -3.57 -1.72
C GLY A 89 -9.22 -3.66 -0.21
N PRO A 90 -8.62 -4.74 0.33
CA PRO A 90 -8.28 -4.84 1.75
C PRO A 90 -7.29 -3.78 2.24
N VAL A 91 -6.41 -3.27 1.37
CA VAL A 91 -5.31 -2.37 1.74
C VAL A 91 -5.80 -1.00 2.21
N PRO A 92 -6.64 -0.24 1.47
CA PRO A 92 -7.14 1.05 1.95
C PRO A 92 -7.99 0.90 3.22
N VAL A 93 -8.76 -0.20 3.35
CA VAL A 93 -9.51 -0.50 4.59
C VAL A 93 -8.56 -0.60 5.78
N LEU A 94 -7.46 -1.36 5.64
CA LEU A 94 -6.50 -1.51 6.71
C LEU A 94 -5.82 -0.19 7.07
N ILE A 95 -5.42 0.60 6.07
CA ILE A 95 -4.82 1.93 6.29
C ILE A 95 -5.77 2.84 7.08
N LEU A 96 -7.07 2.84 6.75
CA LEU A 96 -8.09 3.61 7.48
C LEU A 96 -8.29 3.10 8.91
N LEU A 97 -8.22 1.79 9.14
CA LEU A 97 -8.26 1.23 10.49
C LEU A 97 -7.06 1.69 11.34
N TYR A 98 -5.85 1.68 10.79
CA TYR A 98 -4.68 2.28 11.46
C TYR A 98 -4.84 3.77 11.69
N ALA A 99 -5.36 4.52 10.72
CA ALA A 99 -5.63 5.95 10.87
C ALA A 99 -6.61 6.21 12.02
N ALA A 100 -7.70 5.45 12.09
CA ALA A 100 -8.70 5.57 13.15
C ALA A 100 -8.11 5.20 14.53
N ALA A 101 -7.36 4.11 14.62
CA ALA A 101 -6.73 3.66 15.87
C ALA A 101 -5.68 4.66 16.39
N LEU A 102 -4.96 5.34 15.48
CA LEU A 102 -3.88 6.26 15.83
C LEU A 102 -4.32 7.73 15.90
N ARG A 103 -5.60 8.04 15.65
CA ARG A 103 -6.09 9.43 15.50
C ARG A 103 -5.80 10.33 16.68
N HIS A 104 -5.79 9.78 17.90
CA HIS A 104 -5.55 10.54 19.14
C HIS A 104 -4.08 10.53 19.57
N ARG A 105 -3.37 9.42 19.33
CA ARG A 105 -1.97 9.22 19.73
C ARG A 105 -0.98 9.86 18.75
N ALA A 106 -1.29 9.84 17.47
CA ALA A 106 -0.45 10.35 16.39
C ALA A 106 -1.31 11.00 15.29
N PRO A 107 -2.01 12.12 15.58
CA PRO A 107 -2.99 12.73 14.67
C PRO A 107 -2.41 13.11 13.30
N ALA A 108 -1.18 13.61 13.26
CA ALA A 108 -0.51 13.95 12.00
C ALA A 108 -0.26 12.71 11.12
N LEU A 109 0.16 11.59 11.73
CA LEU A 109 0.36 10.33 11.03
C LEU A 109 -0.97 9.75 10.56
N ALA A 110 -1.99 9.75 11.42
CA ALA A 110 -3.34 9.29 11.08
C ALA A 110 -3.93 10.06 9.89
N ARG A 111 -3.78 11.39 9.86
CA ARG A 111 -4.17 12.22 8.70
C ARG A 111 -3.38 11.84 7.45
N GLY A 112 -2.07 11.59 7.59
CA GLY A 112 -1.23 11.08 6.51
C GLY A 112 -1.74 9.76 5.93
N PHE A 113 -2.10 8.80 6.79
CA PHE A 113 -2.69 7.53 6.39
C PHE A 113 -4.04 7.71 5.70
N ALA A 114 -4.92 8.57 6.21
CA ALA A 114 -6.19 8.84 5.57
C ALA A 114 -6.03 9.41 4.14
N ILE A 115 -5.09 10.34 3.94
CA ILE A 115 -4.75 10.86 2.61
C ILE A 115 -4.22 9.74 1.71
N GLY A 116 -3.30 8.90 2.20
CA GLY A 116 -2.78 7.76 1.44
C GLY A 116 -3.86 6.75 1.06
N ALA A 117 -4.80 6.45 1.96
CA ALA A 117 -5.93 5.57 1.68
C ALA A 117 -6.84 6.16 0.59
N TRP A 118 -7.14 7.47 0.64
CA TRP A 118 -7.95 8.13 -0.39
C TRP A 118 -7.27 8.16 -1.75
N LEU A 119 -5.95 8.39 -1.81
CA LEU A 119 -5.18 8.27 -3.06
C LEU A 119 -5.28 6.84 -3.63
N LEU A 120 -5.20 5.82 -2.78
CA LEU A 120 -5.35 4.43 -3.21
C LEU A 120 -6.79 4.12 -3.67
N ILE A 121 -7.82 4.65 -3.03
CA ILE A 121 -9.22 4.49 -3.45
C ILE A 121 -9.45 5.13 -4.83
N LEU A 122 -8.95 6.35 -5.04
CA LEU A 122 -9.00 7.02 -6.35
C LEU A 122 -8.25 6.22 -7.41
N SER A 123 -7.08 5.70 -7.05
CA SER A 123 -6.32 4.80 -7.91
C SER A 123 -7.14 3.58 -8.32
N LEU A 124 -7.69 2.85 -7.34
CA LEU A 124 -8.53 1.66 -7.58
C LEU A 124 -9.74 1.97 -8.45
N THR A 125 -10.33 3.14 -8.29
CA THR A 125 -11.43 3.61 -9.12
C THR A 125 -10.99 3.77 -10.57
N ALA A 126 -9.84 4.41 -10.81
CA ALA A 126 -9.28 4.51 -12.17
C ALA A 126 -9.00 3.13 -12.78
N ARG A 127 -8.48 2.17 -12.02
CA ARG A 127 -8.28 0.78 -12.51
C ARG A 127 -9.60 0.07 -12.83
N THR A 128 -10.60 0.26 -11.97
CA THR A 128 -11.91 -0.38 -12.09
C THR A 128 -12.71 0.15 -13.28
N LEU A 129 -12.63 1.46 -13.53
CA LEU A 129 -13.33 2.11 -14.63
C LEU A 129 -12.64 1.96 -15.99
N ASP A 130 -11.42 1.41 -16.03
CA ASP A 130 -10.65 1.28 -17.26
C ASP A 130 -11.38 0.48 -18.34
N MET A 131 -11.83 -0.73 -18.01
CA MET A 131 -12.52 -1.59 -18.98
C MET A 131 -13.89 -1.05 -19.39
N PRO A 132 -14.77 -0.59 -18.46
CA PRO A 132 -16.04 0.03 -18.83
C PRO A 132 -15.90 1.27 -19.73
N LEU A 133 -14.85 2.09 -19.53
CA LEU A 133 -14.66 3.33 -20.28
C LEU A 133 -13.83 3.17 -21.57
N CYS A 134 -13.18 2.02 -21.77
CA CYS A 134 -12.24 1.78 -22.87
C CYS A 134 -12.80 2.11 -24.26
N ARG A 135 -14.11 1.88 -24.50
CA ARG A 135 -14.75 2.23 -25.79
C ARG A 135 -14.82 3.74 -26.06
N ALA A 136 -15.00 4.55 -25.02
CA ALA A 136 -15.14 6.00 -25.13
C ALA A 136 -13.80 6.74 -24.95
N LEU A 137 -12.87 6.15 -24.20
CA LEU A 137 -11.54 6.68 -23.94
C LEU A 137 -10.49 5.62 -24.33
N PRO A 138 -10.01 5.60 -25.59
CA PRO A 138 -9.13 4.53 -26.10
C PRO A 138 -7.77 4.43 -25.39
N VAL A 139 -7.30 5.52 -24.78
CA VAL A 139 -6.08 5.52 -23.95
C VAL A 139 -6.29 4.83 -22.59
N GLY A 140 -7.56 4.61 -22.19
CA GLY A 140 -7.95 4.04 -20.91
C GLY A 140 -7.67 4.97 -19.72
N THR A 141 -7.85 4.42 -18.52
CA THR A 141 -7.54 5.05 -17.23
C THR A 141 -6.49 4.27 -16.44
N HIS A 142 -6.00 3.14 -16.96
CA HIS A 142 -5.02 2.29 -16.29
C HIS A 142 -3.70 3.00 -15.98
N PHE A 143 -3.26 3.95 -16.82
CA PHE A 143 -2.05 4.73 -16.52
C PHE A 143 -2.23 5.59 -15.25
N LEU A 144 -3.45 6.08 -14.97
CA LEU A 144 -3.75 6.84 -13.75
C LEU A 144 -3.64 5.96 -12.51
N TRP A 145 -3.99 4.68 -12.62
CA TRP A 145 -3.75 3.71 -11.54
C TRP A 145 -2.27 3.66 -11.16
N HIS A 146 -1.37 3.60 -12.14
CA HIS A 146 0.07 3.56 -11.86
C HIS A 146 0.60 4.87 -11.26
N LEU A 147 0.19 6.02 -11.81
CA LEU A 147 0.63 7.33 -11.31
C LEU A 147 0.12 7.60 -9.88
N LEU A 148 -1.16 7.30 -9.61
CA LEU A 148 -1.76 7.47 -8.29
C LEU A 148 -1.16 6.50 -7.27
N ASN A 149 -0.85 5.25 -7.66
CA ASN A 149 -0.12 4.33 -6.78
C ASN A 149 1.29 4.82 -6.49
N ALA A 150 2.04 5.30 -7.49
CA ALA A 150 3.38 5.85 -7.27
C ALA A 150 3.34 7.04 -6.29
N ALA A 151 2.39 7.95 -6.48
CA ALA A 151 2.16 9.08 -5.57
C ALA A 151 1.76 8.61 -4.16
N MET A 152 0.85 7.64 -4.06
CA MET A 152 0.38 7.08 -2.79
C MET A 152 1.51 6.38 -2.02
N LEU A 153 2.30 5.52 -2.67
CA LEU A 153 3.41 4.81 -2.02
C LEU A 153 4.50 5.79 -1.58
N GLY A 154 4.86 6.76 -2.43
CA GLY A 154 5.77 7.84 -2.07
C GLY A 154 5.26 8.67 -0.88
N TRP A 155 3.96 8.98 -0.86
CA TRP A 155 3.32 9.66 0.25
C TRP A 155 3.39 8.85 1.55
N MET A 156 3.10 7.54 1.50
CA MET A 156 3.18 6.67 2.68
C MET A 156 4.61 6.60 3.24
N ILE A 157 5.63 6.56 2.37
CA ILE A 157 7.04 6.64 2.78
C ILE A 157 7.31 7.96 3.49
N GLU A 158 6.88 9.08 2.92
CA GLU A 158 7.10 10.41 3.48
C GLU A 158 6.40 10.59 4.83
N VAL A 159 5.16 10.10 4.96
CA VAL A 159 4.39 10.11 6.21
C VAL A 159 5.13 9.33 7.31
N TYR A 160 5.64 8.14 6.99
CA TYR A 160 6.45 7.35 7.93
C TYR A 160 7.77 8.05 8.27
N ARG A 161 8.48 8.62 7.27
CA ARG A 161 9.72 9.39 7.49
C ARG A 161 9.51 10.54 8.46
N ARG A 162 8.45 11.34 8.27
CA ARG A 162 8.12 12.48 9.14
C ARG A 162 7.88 12.04 10.57
N PHE A 163 7.18 10.92 10.77
CA PHE A 163 6.97 10.36 12.10
C PHE A 163 8.29 9.96 12.77
N CYS A 164 9.16 9.23 12.08
CA CYS A 164 10.46 8.83 12.63
C CYS A 164 11.36 10.01 12.98
N MET A 165 11.32 11.10 12.20
CA MET A 165 12.10 12.31 12.48
C MET A 165 11.54 13.14 13.64
N ALA A 166 10.24 13.04 13.90
CA ALA A 166 9.58 13.75 15.00
C ALA A 166 9.65 12.98 16.34
N ALA A 167 9.94 11.68 16.31
CA ALA A 167 10.12 10.87 17.52
C ALA A 167 11.40 11.30 18.26
N PRO A 168 11.35 11.54 19.59
CA PRO A 168 12.56 11.83 20.36
C PRO A 168 13.58 10.70 20.21
N ALA A 169 14.86 11.05 20.01
CA ALA A 169 15.94 10.07 20.01
C ALA A 169 15.89 9.25 21.31
N PRO A 170 16.16 7.93 21.28
CA PRO A 170 16.24 7.15 22.51
C PRO A 170 17.27 7.80 23.43
N ARG A 171 16.85 8.18 24.63
CA ARG A 171 17.79 8.52 25.71
C ARG A 171 18.61 7.25 25.92
N ASN A 172 19.88 7.29 25.54
CA ASN A 172 20.84 6.27 25.92
C ASN A 172 20.74 6.12 27.44
N ALA A 173 20.27 4.95 27.89
CA ALA A 173 20.41 4.55 29.27
C ALA A 173 21.91 4.39 29.51
N ALA A 174 22.46 5.31 30.30
CA ALA A 174 23.77 5.15 30.94
C ALA A 174 23.72 3.98 31.93
#